data_AF-A0A8C6IXP5-F1
#
_entry.id   AF-A0A8C6IXP5-F1
#
_cell.length_a   1.000
_cell.length_b   1.000
_cell.length_c   1.000
_cell.angle_alpha   90.00
_cell.angle_beta   90.00
_cell.angle_gamma   90.00
#
_symmetry.space_group_name_H-M   'P 1'
#
loop_
_entity.id
_entity.type
_entity.pdbx_description
1 polymer ?
#
loop_
_entity_poly.entity_id
_entity_poly.type
_entity_poly.pdbx_seq_one_letter_code
_entity_poly.pdbx_strand_id
1 'polypeptide(L)'
;MSALCPPPSPAVAKTEISLNGESPLLAATFAYWDNILGPRVRHIWAPKTEQVLLSDGEITFLANHTLNGEILRNAESGAIDVKFFVLAEKRVIIVSLIFDGNWNGDRSTYGLSIILPQSELGFYLPLHRVCVDRLTHIIRKGRIWMHKGQSIIPMLTGEVIPVMELLSSMKSHSVPEEIDISDTVLNDDDIGDSCHEGFLLNAISSHLQTCGCSVVVGSSAEKVNKIVRTLCLFLTPSERKCSRLCRNESSFKYESGLFVQGLLKDATGSFVLPFRQVMYAPYPTTHIDVDVNTVKQMPPCHEHIYNQRRYMRSELTAFWRANSDEEMSQDYIIHTDESFTPDLNVFQDILHRDTLVKAFLDQIFHLKPGLSLRSTFLAQFLLVLHRKALTLIKYIEDDTQRGKKPFRSLRSLKVDLDLTAEGDLNIIMALAEKIKPGLHSFIFGRPFYTSVQERDMLMTF
;
A
#
# COMPACT_ATOMS: atom_id res chain seq x y z
N MET A 1 57.27 -12.18 1.34
CA MET A 1 56.56 -11.68 2.54
C MET A 1 55.09 -11.60 2.17
N SER A 2 54.30 -12.54 2.70
CA SER A 2 52.85 -12.63 2.49
C SER A 2 52.17 -11.47 3.19
N ALA A 3 51.44 -10.65 2.41
CA ALA A 3 50.51 -9.68 2.96
C ALA A 3 49.39 -10.46 3.67
N LEU A 4 49.38 -10.37 4.99
CA LEU A 4 48.36 -10.92 5.87
C LEU A 4 47.01 -10.29 5.51
N CYS A 5 46.11 -11.08 4.92
CA CYS A 5 44.69 -10.74 4.88
C CYS A 5 44.23 -10.45 6.33
N PRO A 6 43.46 -9.37 6.55
CA PRO A 6 42.80 -9.19 7.84
C PRO A 6 41.91 -10.41 8.13
N PRO A 7 41.75 -10.80 9.40
CA PRO A 7 40.93 -11.95 9.76
C PRO A 7 39.51 -11.75 9.20
N PRO A 8 38.85 -12.82 8.71
CA PRO A 8 37.48 -12.72 8.25
C PRO A 8 36.64 -12.18 9.41
N SER A 9 35.93 -11.08 9.17
CA SER A 9 34.87 -10.63 10.08
C SER A 9 33.95 -11.82 10.36
N PRO A 10 33.44 -12.00 11.60
CA PRO A 10 32.57 -13.12 11.91
C PRO A 10 31.45 -13.19 10.88
N ALA A 11 31.28 -14.36 10.26
CA ALA A 11 30.32 -14.56 9.18
C ALA A 11 28.93 -14.12 9.67
N VAL A 12 28.36 -13.13 8.98
CA VAL A 12 27.02 -12.61 9.28
C VAL A 12 26.00 -13.70 8.93
N ALA A 13 25.00 -13.91 9.79
CA ALA A 13 23.94 -14.86 9.51
C ALA A 13 23.18 -14.45 8.25
N LYS A 14 22.95 -15.42 7.35
CA LYS A 14 22.35 -15.20 6.05
C LYS A 14 21.29 -16.25 5.75
N THR A 15 20.18 -15.82 5.17
CA THR A 15 19.15 -16.70 4.62
C THR A 15 19.00 -16.42 3.13
N GLU A 16 19.15 -17.47 2.32
CA GLU A 16 18.87 -17.40 0.90
C GLU A 16 17.40 -17.74 0.63
N ILE A 17 16.74 -16.90 -0.17
CA ILE A 17 15.31 -16.99 -0.45
C ILE A 17 15.12 -17.32 -1.92
N SER A 18 14.45 -18.43 -2.20
CA SER A 18 14.02 -18.78 -3.54
C SER A 18 12.72 -18.04 -3.87
N LEU A 19 12.77 -17.15 -4.85
CA LEU A 19 11.61 -16.39 -5.32
C LEU A 19 11.13 -16.91 -6.67
N ASN A 20 9.84 -16.80 -6.93
CA ASN A 20 9.26 -17.11 -8.23
C ASN A 20 9.51 -15.95 -9.20
N GLY A 21 10.56 -16.06 -10.02
CA GLY A 21 10.98 -15.05 -11.00
C GLY A 21 12.23 -14.29 -10.58
N GLU A 22 12.58 -13.25 -11.35
CA GLU A 22 13.75 -12.41 -11.08
C GLU A 22 13.47 -11.44 -9.93
N SER A 23 14.36 -11.40 -8.94
CA SER A 23 14.29 -10.47 -7.82
C SER A 23 14.87 -9.11 -8.20
N PRO A 24 14.11 -8.00 -8.06
CA PRO A 24 14.67 -6.66 -8.21
C PRO A 24 15.53 -6.24 -7.01
N LEU A 25 15.54 -7.02 -5.92
CA LEU A 25 16.33 -6.77 -4.73
C LEU A 25 17.68 -7.47 -4.78
N LEU A 26 18.70 -6.85 -4.19
CA LEU A 26 20.00 -7.48 -3.91
C LEU A 26 20.00 -8.13 -2.53
N ALA A 27 19.46 -7.45 -1.52
CA ALA A 27 19.34 -7.96 -0.17
C ALA A 27 18.38 -7.10 0.67
N ALA A 28 17.92 -7.66 1.79
CA ALA A 28 17.43 -6.93 2.93
C ALA A 28 18.33 -7.20 4.14
N THR A 29 18.54 -6.19 4.98
CA THR A 29 19.43 -6.28 6.14
C THR A 29 18.76 -5.79 7.41
N PHE A 30 19.03 -6.47 8.52
CA PHE A 30 18.72 -5.99 9.85
C PHE A 30 20.02 -5.67 10.59
N ALA A 31 20.18 -4.41 10.97
CA ALA A 31 21.37 -3.88 11.61
C ALA A 31 21.04 -3.20 12.93
N TYR A 32 22.04 -3.06 13.79
CA TYR A 32 21.95 -2.43 15.11
C TYR A 32 23.22 -1.64 15.43
N TRP A 33 23.09 -0.69 16.34
CA TRP A 33 24.20 0.03 16.92
C TRP A 33 24.80 -0.73 18.11
N ASP A 34 26.08 -1.10 18.01
CA ASP A 34 26.90 -1.64 19.10
C ASP A 34 27.73 -0.49 19.71
N ASN A 35 27.63 -0.29 21.03
CA ASN A 35 28.29 0.85 21.69
C ASN A 35 29.82 0.78 21.68
N ILE A 36 30.41 -0.38 21.38
CA ILE A 36 31.86 -0.60 21.33
C ILE A 36 32.34 -0.62 19.88
N LEU A 37 31.62 -1.34 19.02
CA LEU A 37 32.04 -1.65 17.65
C LEU A 37 31.38 -0.77 16.58
N GLY A 38 30.41 0.07 16.97
CA GLY A 38 29.61 0.85 16.05
C GLY A 38 28.52 0.01 15.36
N PRO A 39 28.07 0.39 14.15
CA PRO A 39 26.97 -0.30 13.50
C PRO A 39 27.39 -1.69 13.03
N ARG A 40 26.48 -2.66 13.19
CA ARG A 40 26.70 -4.06 12.81
C ARG A 40 25.45 -4.66 12.21
N VAL A 41 25.64 -5.50 11.19
CA VAL A 41 24.56 -6.31 10.63
C VAL A 41 24.37 -7.57 11.48
N ARG A 42 23.12 -7.86 11.86
CA ARG A 42 22.72 -9.09 12.54
C ARG A 42 22.37 -10.18 11.55
N HIS A 43 21.62 -9.83 10.50
CA HIS A 43 21.10 -10.80 9.54
C HIS A 43 20.95 -10.21 8.14
N ILE A 44 21.17 -11.06 7.13
CA ILE A 44 20.99 -10.75 5.71
C ILE A 44 19.96 -11.71 5.11
N TRP A 45 18.92 -11.17 4.49
CA TRP A 45 18.01 -11.90 3.63
C TRP A 45 18.38 -11.59 2.18
N ALA A 46 18.83 -12.59 1.43
CA ALA A 46 19.24 -12.42 0.04
C ALA A 46 18.44 -13.34 -0.88
N PRO A 47 18.03 -12.89 -2.07
CA PRO A 47 17.47 -13.79 -3.05
C PRO A 47 18.55 -14.76 -3.55
N LYS A 48 18.15 -15.96 -3.93
CA LYS A 48 19.04 -16.95 -4.54
C LYS A 48 19.24 -16.59 -6.01
N THR A 49 20.26 -15.78 -6.32
CA THR A 49 20.60 -15.36 -7.70
C THR A 49 21.94 -15.93 -8.14
N GLU A 50 22.05 -16.32 -9.42
CA GLU A 50 23.30 -16.86 -9.99
C GLU A 50 24.38 -15.79 -10.17
N GLN A 51 23.99 -14.52 -10.30
CA GLN A 51 24.90 -13.37 -10.35
C GLN A 51 24.73 -12.52 -9.09
N VAL A 52 25.79 -12.45 -8.30
CA VAL A 52 25.84 -11.65 -7.06
C VAL A 52 26.58 -10.35 -7.37
N LEU A 53 25.84 -9.24 -7.45
CA LEU A 53 26.42 -7.91 -7.76
C LEU A 53 27.32 -7.40 -6.62
N LEU A 54 27.00 -7.73 -5.37
CA LEU A 54 27.69 -7.25 -4.17
C LEU A 54 28.04 -8.42 -3.25
N SER A 55 29.27 -8.42 -2.74
CA SER A 55 29.67 -9.37 -1.70
C SER A 55 28.99 -9.08 -0.35
N ASP A 56 28.87 -10.09 0.52
CA ASP A 56 28.30 -9.92 1.86
C ASP A 56 29.07 -8.88 2.70
N GLY A 57 30.38 -8.74 2.46
CA GLY A 57 31.21 -7.70 3.08
C GLY A 57 30.84 -6.29 2.63
N GLU A 58 30.51 -6.09 1.36
CA GLU A 58 30.04 -4.80 0.84
C GLU A 58 28.65 -4.47 1.36
N ILE A 59 27.73 -5.43 1.41
CA ILE A 59 26.39 -5.24 2.00
C ILE A 59 26.50 -4.83 3.46
N THR A 60 27.39 -5.47 4.22
CA THR A 60 27.65 -5.13 5.62
C THR A 60 28.22 -3.72 5.75
N PHE A 61 29.19 -3.35 4.90
CA PHE A 61 29.76 -2.00 4.87
C PHE A 61 28.71 -0.94 4.56
N LEU A 62 27.80 -1.20 3.60
CA LEU A 62 26.72 -0.30 3.24
C LEU A 62 25.73 -0.10 4.39
N ALA A 63 25.31 -1.19 5.03
CA ALA A 63 24.43 -1.12 6.20
C ALA A 63 25.07 -0.32 7.34
N ASN A 64 26.38 -0.48 7.57
CA ASN A 64 27.11 0.30 8.54
C ASN A 64 27.09 1.80 8.22
N HIS A 65 27.25 2.16 6.95
CA HIS A 65 27.19 3.56 6.52
C HIS A 65 25.82 4.20 6.79
N THR A 66 24.72 3.44 6.68
CA THR A 66 23.37 3.97 6.95
C THR A 66 23.13 4.35 8.42
N LEU A 67 23.73 3.62 9.36
CA LEU A 67 23.55 3.81 10.81
C LEU A 67 24.64 4.71 11.44
N ASN A 68 25.80 4.88 10.81
CA ASN A 68 26.92 5.69 11.34
C ASN A 68 26.55 7.15 11.67
N GLY A 69 25.52 7.70 11.03
CA GLY A 69 25.04 9.06 11.32
C GLY A 69 24.13 9.18 12.56
N GLU A 70 23.74 8.07 13.20
CA GLU A 70 22.65 8.04 14.21
C GLU A 70 23.13 8.04 15.66
N ILE A 71 24.43 8.25 15.91
CA ILE A 71 25.06 8.17 17.24
C ILE A 71 24.43 9.10 18.28
N LEU A 72 23.89 10.24 17.82
CA LEU A 72 23.26 11.26 18.65
C LEU A 72 21.77 11.44 18.32
N ARG A 73 21.12 10.40 17.77
CA ARG A 73 19.71 10.48 17.42
C ARG A 73 18.88 10.83 18.66
N ASN A 74 18.27 12.01 18.63
CA ASN A 74 17.30 12.47 19.62
C ASN A 74 15.92 12.51 18.98
N ALA A 75 15.40 11.34 18.64
CA ALA A 75 14.09 11.20 18.04
C ALA A 75 12.99 11.14 19.13
N GLU A 76 11.79 11.61 18.79
CA GLU A 76 10.62 11.38 19.63
C GLU A 76 10.45 9.88 19.89
N SER A 77 9.99 9.50 21.08
CA SER A 77 9.68 8.10 21.39
C SER A 77 8.80 7.53 20.28
N GLY A 78 9.10 6.30 19.87
CA GLY A 78 8.36 5.58 18.83
C GLY A 78 8.54 6.06 17.39
N ALA A 79 9.33 7.11 17.13
CA ALA A 79 9.58 7.56 15.76
C ALA A 79 10.30 6.49 14.91
N ILE A 80 9.93 6.37 13.64
CA ILE A 80 10.58 5.53 12.64
C ILE A 80 10.98 6.45 11.50
N ASP A 81 12.28 6.66 11.32
CA ASP A 81 12.80 7.58 10.31
C ASP A 81 13.14 6.81 9.04
N VAL A 82 12.68 7.32 7.90
CA VAL A 82 12.95 6.73 6.58
C VAL A 82 14.12 7.47 5.96
N LYS A 83 15.15 6.73 5.56
CA LYS A 83 16.27 7.24 4.77
C LYS A 83 16.34 6.58 3.41
N PHE A 84 16.54 7.41 2.39
CA PHE A 84 16.68 7.00 1.00
C PHE A 84 18.04 7.43 0.48
N PHE A 85 18.89 6.47 0.13
CA PHE A 85 20.24 6.71 -0.37
C PHE A 85 20.38 6.21 -1.80
N VAL A 86 21.02 7.02 -2.65
CA VAL A 86 21.46 6.60 -3.99
C VAL A 86 22.97 6.66 -4.02
N LEU A 87 23.61 5.50 -4.10
CA LEU A 87 25.07 5.36 -4.05
C LEU A 87 25.58 5.00 -5.44
N ALA A 88 25.87 6.02 -6.25
CA ALA A 88 26.29 5.85 -7.65
C ALA A 88 27.59 5.05 -7.80
N GLU A 89 28.55 5.22 -6.88
CA GLU A 89 29.83 4.50 -6.89
C GLU A 89 29.66 2.98 -6.77
N LYS A 90 28.66 2.54 -5.99
CA LYS A 90 28.31 1.13 -5.80
C LYS A 90 27.11 0.69 -6.64
N ARG A 91 26.55 1.60 -7.45
CA ARG A 91 25.38 1.38 -8.31
C ARG A 91 24.20 0.75 -7.57
N VAL A 92 23.93 1.24 -6.35
CA VAL A 92 22.81 0.75 -5.53
C VAL A 92 21.97 1.88 -4.94
N ILE A 93 20.74 1.51 -4.60
CA ILE A 93 19.79 2.31 -3.83
C ILE A 93 19.56 1.58 -2.51
N ILE A 94 19.50 2.33 -1.42
CA ILE A 94 19.21 1.79 -0.10
C ILE A 94 18.04 2.56 0.49
N VAL A 95 17.01 1.84 0.89
CA VAL A 95 15.91 2.38 1.70
C VAL A 95 16.01 1.77 3.07
N SER A 96 16.26 2.60 4.08
CA SER A 96 16.49 2.18 5.45
C SER A 96 15.45 2.83 6.37
N LEU A 97 14.77 2.03 7.17
CA LEU A 97 13.92 2.50 8.26
C LEU A 97 14.69 2.35 9.56
N ILE A 98 14.96 3.47 10.20
CA ILE A 98 15.77 3.57 11.42
C ILE A 98 14.85 3.79 12.60
N PHE A 99 15.01 2.99 13.65
CA PHE A 99 14.09 2.95 14.77
C PHE A 99 14.81 2.54 16.05
N ASP A 100 14.35 3.05 17.18
CA ASP A 100 14.84 2.60 18.47
C ASP A 100 14.10 1.35 18.90
N GLY A 101 14.81 0.42 19.53
CA GLY A 101 14.25 -0.79 20.11
C GLY A 101 14.89 -1.09 21.46
N ASN A 102 14.18 -1.83 22.31
CA ASN A 102 14.73 -2.40 23.53
C ASN A 102 14.80 -3.91 23.32
N TRP A 103 15.99 -4.50 23.39
CA TRP A 103 16.17 -5.93 23.31
C TRP A 103 17.04 -6.40 24.47
N ASN A 104 16.51 -7.33 25.27
CA ASN A 104 17.17 -7.87 26.48
C ASN A 104 17.50 -6.79 27.54
N GLY A 105 16.73 -5.71 27.60
CA GLY A 105 16.92 -4.62 28.55
C GLY A 105 17.82 -3.49 28.05
N ASP A 106 18.56 -3.72 26.95
CA ASP A 106 19.40 -2.72 26.32
C ASP A 106 18.63 -1.98 25.22
N ARG A 107 18.58 -0.65 25.35
CA ARG A 107 18.05 0.22 24.31
C ARG A 107 19.14 0.52 23.28
N SER A 108 18.89 0.18 22.03
CA SER A 108 19.79 0.45 20.90
C SER A 108 19.01 1.00 19.71
N THR A 109 19.75 1.62 18.79
CA THR A 109 19.24 2.02 17.47
C THR A 109 19.35 0.83 16.51
N TYR A 110 18.29 0.59 15.75
CA TYR A 110 18.19 -0.48 14.76
C TYR A 110 17.86 0.10 13.39
N GLY A 111 18.22 -0.64 12.34
CA GLY A 111 17.91 -0.31 10.96
C GLY A 111 17.43 -1.55 10.21
N LEU A 112 16.26 -1.44 9.57
CA LEU A 112 15.78 -2.42 8.59
C LEU A 112 15.91 -1.81 7.21
N SER A 113 16.75 -2.39 6.35
CA SER A 113 17.07 -1.80 5.06
C SER A 113 16.79 -2.76 3.91
N ILE A 114 16.29 -2.23 2.80
CA ILE A 114 16.16 -2.91 1.51
C ILE A 114 17.17 -2.30 0.54
N ILE A 115 17.88 -3.16 -0.18
CA ILE A 115 18.95 -2.79 -1.12
C ILE A 115 18.55 -3.23 -2.52
N LEU A 116 18.57 -2.28 -3.46
CA LEU A 116 18.26 -2.50 -4.88
C LEU A 116 19.41 -2.02 -5.77
N PRO A 117 19.57 -2.55 -6.99
CA PRO A 117 20.43 -1.94 -7.99
C PRO A 117 19.94 -0.54 -8.36
N GLN A 118 20.85 0.38 -8.68
CA GLN A 118 20.49 1.74 -9.09
C GLN A 118 19.68 1.76 -10.40
N SER A 119 19.84 0.77 -11.26
CA SER A 119 19.03 0.60 -12.47
C SER A 119 17.53 0.47 -12.17
N GLU A 120 17.17 0.05 -10.97
CA GLU A 120 15.78 -0.17 -10.54
C GLU A 120 15.14 1.09 -9.92
N LEU A 121 15.79 2.26 -9.97
CA LEU A 121 15.26 3.50 -9.38
C LEU A 121 13.85 3.84 -9.89
N GLY A 122 13.67 3.86 -11.21
CA GLY A 122 12.39 4.21 -11.84
C GLY A 122 11.28 3.17 -11.60
N PHE A 123 11.67 1.93 -11.28
CA PHE A 123 10.76 0.87 -10.87
C PHE A 123 10.33 1.05 -9.40
N TYR A 124 11.26 1.35 -8.51
CA TYR A 124 11.00 1.42 -7.07
C TYR A 124 10.24 2.68 -6.63
N LEU A 125 10.50 3.84 -7.25
CA LEU A 125 9.94 5.11 -6.78
C LEU A 125 8.41 5.14 -6.60
N PRO A 126 7.59 4.63 -7.54
CA PRO A 126 6.14 4.54 -7.32
C PRO A 126 5.76 3.65 -6.12
N LEU A 127 6.50 2.56 -5.91
CA LEU A 127 6.27 1.58 -4.85
C LEU A 127 6.81 2.01 -3.48
N HIS A 128 7.57 3.12 -3.42
CA HIS A 128 8.25 3.56 -2.21
C HIS A 128 7.31 3.66 -1.01
N ARG A 129 6.14 4.29 -1.17
CA ARG A 129 5.16 4.43 -0.10
C ARG A 129 4.63 3.08 0.38
N VAL A 130 4.30 2.18 -0.54
CA VAL A 130 3.81 0.83 -0.23
C VAL A 130 4.85 0.06 0.59
N CYS A 131 6.12 0.11 0.16
CA CYS A 131 7.21 -0.54 0.88
C CYS A 131 7.44 0.08 2.27
N VAL A 132 7.47 1.41 2.38
CA VAL A 132 7.71 2.12 3.64
C VAL A 132 6.59 1.83 4.64
N ASP A 133 5.32 1.92 4.23
CA ASP A 133 4.18 1.68 5.11
C ASP A 133 4.19 0.22 5.61
N ARG A 134 4.51 -0.73 4.72
CA ARG A 134 4.63 -2.15 5.08
C ARG A 134 5.77 -2.39 6.07
N LEU A 135 6.97 -1.89 5.80
CA LEU A 135 8.12 -2.02 6.71
C LEU A 135 7.89 -1.32 8.05
N THR A 136 7.20 -0.18 8.05
CA THR A 136 6.82 0.54 9.27
C THR A 136 5.93 -0.33 10.16
N HIS A 137 4.94 -1.02 9.59
CA HIS A 137 4.09 -1.94 10.34
C HIS A 137 4.88 -3.14 10.89
N ILE A 138 5.80 -3.69 10.09
CA ILE A 138 6.70 -4.78 10.51
C ILE A 138 7.57 -4.34 11.70
N ILE A 139 8.10 -3.12 11.67
CA ILE A 139 8.91 -2.55 12.75
C ILE A 139 8.09 -2.36 14.03
N ARG A 140 6.84 -1.86 13.95
CA ARG A 140 5.97 -1.71 15.13
C ARG A 140 5.73 -3.05 15.84
N LYS A 141 5.43 -4.11 15.07
CA LYS A 141 5.34 -5.48 15.61
C LYS A 141 6.68 -5.92 16.18
N GLY A 142 7.77 -5.71 15.44
CA GLY A 142 9.14 -6.06 15.86
C GLY A 142 9.56 -5.42 17.17
N ARG A 143 9.22 -4.16 17.42
CA ARG A 143 9.53 -3.49 18.69
C ARG A 143 8.85 -4.15 19.87
N ILE A 144 7.59 -4.58 19.74
CA ILE A 144 6.89 -5.34 20.78
C ILE A 144 7.60 -6.67 21.05
N TRP A 145 7.98 -7.39 19.99
CA TRP A 145 8.74 -8.65 20.09
C TRP A 145 10.09 -8.47 20.81
N MET A 146 10.85 -7.43 20.44
CA MET A 146 12.14 -7.12 21.05
C MET A 146 11.99 -6.76 22.53
N HIS A 147 10.97 -5.95 22.86
CA HIS A 147 10.71 -5.54 24.24
C HIS A 147 10.45 -6.73 25.17
N LYS A 148 9.84 -7.80 24.63
CA LYS A 148 9.59 -9.05 25.35
C LYS A 148 10.81 -9.98 25.43
N GLY A 149 11.95 -9.60 24.86
CA GLY A 149 13.18 -10.41 24.87
C GLY A 149 13.15 -11.60 23.90
N GLN A 150 12.15 -11.68 23.01
CA GLN A 150 12.05 -12.76 22.03
C GLN A 150 13.01 -12.55 20.85
N SER A 151 13.31 -13.64 20.13
CA SER A 151 14.12 -13.56 18.91
C SER A 151 13.34 -12.88 17.78
N ILE A 152 13.82 -11.73 17.32
CA ILE A 152 13.16 -10.95 16.27
C ILE A 152 13.39 -11.53 14.85
N ILE A 153 14.49 -12.26 14.61
CA ILE A 153 14.88 -12.71 13.27
C ILE A 153 13.85 -13.63 12.60
N PRO A 154 13.27 -14.65 13.27
CA PRO A 154 12.23 -15.48 12.66
C PRO A 154 10.98 -14.68 12.28
N MET A 155 10.56 -13.75 13.16
CA MET A 155 9.41 -12.87 12.89
C MET A 155 9.68 -11.98 11.68
N LEU A 156 10.84 -11.32 11.62
CA LEU A 156 11.24 -10.52 10.46
C LEU A 156 11.35 -11.36 9.19
N THR A 157 11.83 -12.60 9.29
CA THR A 157 11.92 -13.50 8.13
C THR A 157 10.54 -13.76 7.53
N GLY A 158 9.53 -14.02 8.36
CA GLY A 158 8.14 -14.21 7.92
C GLY A 158 7.49 -12.96 7.31
N GLU A 159 8.03 -11.77 7.58
CA GLU A 159 7.47 -10.50 7.09
C GLU A 159 8.28 -9.87 5.94
N VAL A 160 9.59 -10.09 5.89
CA VAL A 160 10.49 -9.63 4.81
C VAL A 160 10.26 -10.43 3.54
N ILE A 161 10.10 -11.76 3.63
CA ILE A 161 9.85 -12.61 2.45
C ILE A 161 8.64 -12.11 1.64
N PRO A 162 7.46 -11.85 2.23
CA PRO A 162 6.33 -11.26 1.51
C PRO A 162 6.65 -9.93 0.81
N VAL A 163 7.47 -9.06 1.40
CA VAL A 163 7.89 -7.80 0.75
C VAL A 163 8.76 -8.07 -0.48
N MET A 164 9.64 -9.07 -0.41
CA MET A 164 10.45 -9.48 -1.56
C MET A 164 9.58 -10.09 -2.67
N GLU A 165 8.62 -10.95 -2.30
CA GLU A 165 7.65 -11.54 -3.23
C GLU A 165 6.78 -10.47 -3.91
N LEU A 166 6.32 -9.46 -3.16
CA LEU A 166 5.60 -8.30 -3.69
C LEU A 166 6.44 -7.61 -4.77
N LEU A 167 7.67 -7.22 -4.47
CA LEU A 167 8.52 -6.52 -5.44
C LEU A 167 8.83 -7.37 -6.67
N SER A 168 9.08 -8.67 -6.50
CA SER A 168 9.25 -9.63 -7.61
C SER A 168 7.99 -9.72 -8.48
N SER A 169 6.81 -9.72 -7.86
CA SER A 169 5.52 -9.74 -8.60
C SER A 169 5.26 -8.44 -9.35
N MET A 170 5.61 -7.29 -8.77
CA MET A 170 5.48 -6.00 -9.44
C MET A 170 6.43 -5.89 -10.62
N LYS A 171 7.66 -6.41 -10.51
CA LYS A 171 8.62 -6.40 -11.63
C LYS A 171 8.11 -7.16 -12.86
N SER A 172 7.36 -8.23 -12.64
CA SER A 172 6.90 -9.14 -13.70
C SER A 172 5.47 -8.84 -14.20
N HIS A 173 4.59 -8.32 -13.34
CA HIS A 173 3.15 -8.18 -13.63
C HIS A 173 2.59 -6.79 -13.30
N SER A 174 3.42 -5.76 -13.09
CA SER A 174 2.93 -4.38 -12.96
C SER A 174 2.16 -3.95 -14.22
N VAL A 175 1.13 -3.13 -14.04
CA VAL A 175 0.46 -2.48 -15.17
C VAL A 175 1.42 -1.47 -15.80
N PRO A 176 1.55 -1.43 -17.14
CA PRO A 176 2.40 -0.45 -17.83
C PRO A 176 1.90 0.99 -17.64
N GLU A 177 2.78 1.97 -17.85
CA GLU A 177 2.40 3.40 -17.78
C GLU A 177 1.38 3.76 -18.86
N GLU A 178 1.63 3.29 -20.08
CA GLU A 178 0.73 3.43 -21.21
C GLU A 178 -0.13 2.17 -21.33
N ILE A 179 -1.45 2.37 -21.35
CA ILE A 179 -2.43 1.30 -21.54
C ILE A 179 -3.07 1.57 -22.88
N ASP A 180 -2.96 0.60 -23.80
CA ASP A 180 -3.74 0.65 -25.02
C ASP A 180 -5.22 0.42 -24.67
N ILE A 181 -6.06 1.36 -25.11
CA ILE A 181 -7.51 1.28 -24.90
C ILE A 181 -8.10 0.05 -25.61
N SER A 182 -7.44 -0.45 -26.66
CA SER A 182 -7.84 -1.66 -27.39
C SER A 182 -7.92 -2.91 -26.50
N ASP A 183 -7.11 -2.97 -25.44
CA ASP A 183 -7.06 -4.08 -24.48
C ASP A 183 -8.10 -3.96 -23.34
N THR A 184 -9.04 -3.01 -23.45
CA THR A 184 -10.00 -2.66 -22.39
C THR A 184 -11.44 -2.81 -22.86
N VAL A 185 -12.39 -2.77 -21.91
CA VAL A 185 -13.83 -2.81 -22.23
C VAL A 185 -14.26 -1.57 -23.02
N LEU A 186 -13.54 -0.45 -22.91
CA LEU A 186 -13.88 0.79 -23.63
C LEU A 186 -13.63 0.70 -25.14
N ASN A 187 -13.03 -0.36 -25.66
CA ASN A 187 -12.91 -0.58 -27.11
C ASN A 187 -13.98 -1.53 -27.67
N ASP A 188 -14.81 -2.14 -26.82
CA ASP A 188 -15.93 -2.96 -27.29
C ASP A 188 -16.95 -2.08 -28.02
N ASP A 189 -17.55 -2.59 -29.10
CA ASP A 189 -18.44 -1.78 -29.97
C ASP A 189 -19.61 -1.18 -29.19
N ASP A 190 -20.20 -1.99 -28.31
CA ASP A 190 -21.31 -1.61 -27.43
C ASP A 190 -20.98 -1.89 -25.95
N ILE A 191 -21.67 -1.17 -25.06
CA ILE A 191 -21.56 -1.33 -23.60
C ILE A 191 -22.11 -2.67 -23.08
N GLY A 192 -22.72 -3.47 -23.95
CA GLY A 192 -23.34 -4.76 -23.63
C GLY A 192 -24.82 -4.67 -23.27
N ASP A 193 -25.37 -5.75 -22.71
CA ASP A 193 -26.75 -5.77 -22.20
C ASP A 193 -26.91 -4.90 -20.94
N SER A 194 -28.16 -4.71 -20.48
CA SER A 194 -28.45 -3.87 -19.30
C SER A 194 -27.73 -4.32 -18.03
N CYS A 195 -27.40 -5.61 -17.91
CA CYS A 195 -26.69 -6.16 -16.76
C CYS A 195 -25.20 -5.80 -16.84
N HIS A 196 -24.60 -5.87 -18.03
CA HIS A 196 -23.21 -5.48 -18.26
C HIS A 196 -23.01 -3.97 -18.14
N GLU A 197 -23.96 -3.16 -18.62
CA GLU A 197 -23.98 -1.71 -18.44
C GLU A 197 -23.99 -1.34 -16.96
N GLY A 198 -24.92 -1.92 -16.19
CA GLY A 198 -25.02 -1.67 -14.75
C GLY A 198 -23.77 -2.10 -13.99
N PHE A 199 -23.17 -3.24 -14.37
CA PHE A 199 -21.92 -3.71 -13.79
C PHE A 199 -20.75 -2.77 -14.07
N LEU A 200 -20.55 -2.35 -15.33
CA LEU A 200 -19.44 -1.49 -15.73
C LEU A 200 -19.55 -0.11 -15.08
N LEU A 201 -20.75 0.47 -15.05
CA LEU A 201 -21.05 1.72 -14.34
C LEU A 201 -20.65 1.58 -12.86
N ASN A 202 -21.20 0.58 -12.17
CA ASN A 202 -20.91 0.35 -10.76
C ASN A 202 -19.43 0.13 -10.48
N ALA A 203 -18.72 -0.60 -11.35
CA ALA A 203 -17.29 -0.87 -11.21
C ALA A 203 -16.46 0.43 -11.28
N ILE A 204 -16.68 1.26 -12.30
CA ILE A 204 -15.93 2.51 -12.49
C ILE A 204 -16.31 3.53 -11.42
N SER A 205 -17.59 3.70 -11.12
CA SER A 205 -18.09 4.61 -10.10
C SER A 205 -17.53 4.26 -8.72
N SER A 206 -17.65 3.00 -8.31
CA SER A 206 -17.14 2.53 -7.02
C SER A 206 -15.61 2.69 -6.94
N HIS A 207 -14.88 2.35 -8.00
CA HIS A 207 -13.43 2.54 -8.10
C HIS A 207 -13.01 4.00 -7.87
N LEU A 208 -13.67 4.95 -8.54
CA LEU A 208 -13.39 6.38 -8.38
C LEU A 208 -13.76 6.90 -6.98
N GLN A 209 -14.86 6.42 -6.40
CA GLN A 209 -15.28 6.76 -5.04
C GLN A 209 -14.35 6.16 -3.96
N THR A 210 -13.71 5.02 -4.21
CA THR A 210 -12.73 4.41 -3.30
C THR A 210 -11.30 4.79 -3.63
N CYS A 211 -11.06 6.06 -3.98
CA CYS A 211 -9.71 6.62 -4.22
C CYS A 211 -8.89 5.87 -5.28
N GLY A 212 -9.54 5.17 -6.22
CA GLY A 212 -8.87 4.37 -7.24
C GLY A 212 -8.31 3.04 -6.75
N CYS A 213 -8.69 2.58 -5.55
CA CYS A 213 -8.29 1.29 -5.01
C CYS A 213 -9.35 0.20 -5.27
N SER A 214 -8.96 -0.87 -5.97
CA SER A 214 -9.84 -1.97 -6.35
C SER A 214 -9.14 -3.33 -6.38
N VAL A 215 -9.90 -4.37 -6.05
CA VAL A 215 -9.53 -5.77 -6.28
C VAL A 215 -10.53 -6.36 -7.26
N VAL A 216 -10.01 -6.94 -8.33
CA VAL A 216 -10.78 -7.62 -9.37
C VAL A 216 -10.52 -9.11 -9.25
N VAL A 217 -11.57 -9.88 -8.98
CA VAL A 217 -11.51 -11.34 -8.80
C VAL A 217 -12.31 -12.04 -9.89
N GLY A 218 -11.83 -13.21 -10.32
CA GLY A 218 -12.53 -14.05 -11.28
C GLY A 218 -11.82 -15.36 -11.54
N SER A 219 -12.45 -16.21 -12.36
CA SER A 219 -11.93 -17.54 -12.69
C SER A 219 -11.02 -17.54 -13.93
N SER A 220 -11.04 -16.46 -14.72
CA SER A 220 -10.21 -16.29 -15.93
C SER A 220 -9.33 -15.06 -15.83
N ALA A 221 -8.02 -15.25 -16.01
CA ALA A 221 -7.05 -14.17 -15.99
C ALA A 221 -7.27 -13.16 -17.13
N GLU A 222 -7.79 -13.59 -18.28
CA GLU A 222 -8.10 -12.71 -19.41
C GLU A 222 -9.21 -11.72 -19.04
N LYS A 223 -10.32 -12.21 -18.48
CA LYS A 223 -11.44 -11.37 -18.02
C LYS A 223 -11.01 -10.42 -16.91
N VAL A 224 -10.29 -10.94 -15.91
CA VAL A 224 -9.75 -10.13 -14.81
C VAL A 224 -8.83 -9.05 -15.35
N ASN A 225 -7.88 -9.38 -16.22
CA ASN A 225 -6.93 -8.42 -16.78
C ASN A 225 -7.60 -7.37 -17.67
N LYS A 226 -8.65 -7.71 -18.42
CA LYS A 226 -9.44 -6.73 -19.20
C LYS A 226 -10.06 -5.68 -18.28
N ILE A 227 -10.66 -6.09 -17.16
CA ILE A 227 -11.24 -5.16 -16.18
C ILE A 227 -10.16 -4.37 -15.43
N VAL A 228 -9.06 -5.00 -15.01
CA VAL A 228 -7.93 -4.31 -14.37
C VAL A 228 -7.39 -3.20 -15.28
N ARG A 229 -7.13 -3.47 -16.56
CA ARG A 229 -6.69 -2.45 -17.52
C ARG A 229 -7.73 -1.35 -17.71
N THR A 230 -9.01 -1.71 -17.78
CA THR A 230 -10.12 -0.75 -17.90
C THR A 230 -10.16 0.22 -16.71
N LEU A 231 -10.04 -0.27 -15.47
CA LEU A 231 -10.03 0.59 -14.28
C LEU A 231 -8.76 1.45 -14.22
N CYS A 232 -7.61 0.89 -14.58
CA CYS A 232 -6.34 1.61 -14.60
C CYS A 232 -6.29 2.77 -15.61
N LEU A 233 -7.19 2.82 -16.59
CA LEU A 233 -7.35 3.99 -17.46
C LEU A 233 -7.68 5.27 -16.67
N PHE A 234 -8.36 5.14 -15.53
CA PHE A 234 -8.76 6.25 -14.65
C PHE A 234 -7.69 6.64 -13.61
N LEU A 235 -6.53 5.97 -13.64
CA LEU A 235 -5.39 6.25 -12.78
C LEU A 235 -4.31 7.06 -13.50
N THR A 236 -3.48 7.76 -12.72
CA THR A 236 -2.26 8.41 -13.24
C THR A 236 -1.19 7.36 -13.59
N PRO A 237 -0.21 7.66 -14.47
CA PRO A 237 0.86 6.71 -14.81
C PRO A 237 1.63 6.15 -13.61
N SER A 238 1.91 6.99 -12.60
CA SER A 238 2.58 6.54 -11.37
C SER A 238 1.73 5.58 -10.53
N GLU A 239 0.41 5.78 -10.51
CA GLU A 239 -0.52 4.90 -9.82
C GLU A 239 -0.72 3.57 -10.56
N ARG A 240 -0.68 3.58 -11.90
CA ARG A 240 -0.68 2.36 -12.73
C ARG A 240 0.51 1.47 -12.40
N LYS A 241 1.70 2.05 -12.23
CA LYS A 241 2.89 1.31 -11.77
C LYS A 241 2.75 0.70 -10.36
N CYS A 242 1.77 1.16 -9.60
CA CYS A 242 1.37 0.61 -8.30
C CYS A 242 0.14 -0.32 -8.40
N SER A 243 -0.18 -0.81 -9.60
CA SER A 243 -1.25 -1.78 -9.86
C SER A 243 -0.66 -3.04 -10.49
N ARG A 244 -1.30 -4.19 -10.25
CA ARG A 244 -0.80 -5.51 -10.65
C ARG A 244 -1.84 -6.28 -11.46
N LEU A 245 -1.41 -6.78 -12.61
CA LEU A 245 -2.18 -7.71 -13.43
C LEU A 245 -2.23 -9.09 -12.77
N CYS A 246 -3.26 -9.84 -13.15
CA CYS A 246 -3.44 -11.23 -12.79
C CYS A 246 -2.47 -12.14 -13.57
N ARG A 247 -2.03 -13.21 -12.93
CA ARG A 247 -1.22 -14.29 -13.54
C ARG A 247 -2.09 -15.51 -13.83
N ASN A 248 -1.79 -16.25 -14.91
CA ASN A 248 -2.61 -17.38 -15.37
C ASN A 248 -2.45 -18.65 -14.52
N GLU A 249 -1.24 -18.95 -14.04
CA GLU A 249 -0.91 -20.27 -13.47
C GLU A 249 -0.99 -20.35 -11.95
N SER A 250 -1.04 -19.21 -11.27
CA SER A 250 -1.17 -19.16 -9.80
C SER A 250 -1.71 -17.82 -9.35
N SER A 251 -2.44 -17.82 -8.24
CA SER A 251 -2.96 -16.62 -7.63
C SER A 251 -1.88 -15.90 -6.83
N PHE A 252 -1.80 -14.59 -7.02
CA PHE A 252 -1.14 -13.74 -6.04
C PHE A 252 -2.00 -13.63 -4.78
N LYS A 253 -1.38 -13.22 -3.67
CA LYS A 253 -2.11 -12.79 -2.48
C LYS A 253 -2.51 -11.33 -2.63
N TYR A 254 -3.55 -10.92 -1.91
CA TYR A 254 -3.90 -9.51 -1.77
C TYR A 254 -2.75 -8.74 -1.13
N GLU A 255 -2.47 -7.54 -1.63
CA GLU A 255 -1.41 -6.68 -1.10
C GLU A 255 -1.97 -5.34 -0.64
N SER A 256 -1.69 -4.97 0.62
CA SER A 256 -2.09 -3.68 1.16
C SER A 256 -1.27 -2.56 0.50
N GLY A 257 -1.91 -1.66 -0.24
CA GLY A 257 -1.28 -0.45 -0.78
C GLY A 257 -1.15 -0.39 -2.30
N LEU A 258 -1.42 -1.48 -3.04
CA LEU A 258 -1.58 -1.38 -4.49
C LEU A 258 -2.94 -0.75 -4.84
N PHE A 259 -2.99 -0.02 -5.96
CA PHE A 259 -4.23 0.61 -6.42
C PHE A 259 -5.18 -0.43 -7.00
N VAL A 260 -4.84 -1.07 -8.12
CA VAL A 260 -5.69 -2.10 -8.74
C VAL A 260 -4.96 -3.43 -8.77
N GLN A 261 -5.63 -4.50 -8.35
CA GLN A 261 -5.05 -5.84 -8.33
C GLN A 261 -5.99 -6.85 -8.95
N GLY A 262 -5.48 -7.62 -9.91
CA GLY A 262 -6.17 -8.80 -10.45
C GLY A 262 -5.77 -10.06 -9.70
N LEU A 263 -6.76 -10.80 -9.18
CA LEU A 263 -6.55 -12.05 -8.43
C LEU A 263 -7.46 -13.16 -9.00
N LEU A 264 -6.93 -14.38 -9.10
CA LEU A 264 -7.75 -15.54 -9.48
C LEU A 264 -8.43 -16.16 -8.26
N LYS A 265 -9.65 -16.65 -8.49
CA LYS A 265 -10.30 -17.61 -7.60
C LYS A 265 -9.53 -18.92 -7.61
N ASP A 266 -9.65 -19.66 -6.51
CA ASP A 266 -9.11 -21.01 -6.41
C ASP A 266 -9.91 -22.02 -7.27
N ALA A 267 -9.44 -23.27 -7.29
CA ALA A 267 -10.09 -24.35 -8.04
C ALA A 267 -11.53 -24.67 -7.57
N THR A 268 -11.92 -24.22 -6.36
CA THR A 268 -13.29 -24.36 -5.83
C THR A 268 -14.20 -23.20 -6.22
N GLY A 269 -13.67 -22.21 -6.96
CA GLY A 269 -14.37 -20.98 -7.31
C GLY A 269 -14.45 -19.99 -6.14
N SER A 270 -13.66 -20.19 -5.09
CA SER A 270 -13.64 -19.37 -3.90
C SER A 270 -12.45 -18.39 -3.91
N PHE A 271 -12.59 -17.30 -3.16
CA PHE A 271 -11.50 -16.36 -2.93
C PHE A 271 -11.60 -15.85 -1.50
N VAL A 272 -10.49 -15.94 -0.77
CA VAL A 272 -10.39 -15.44 0.61
C VAL A 272 -9.68 -14.09 0.58
N LEU A 273 -10.43 -13.04 0.86
CA LEU A 273 -9.86 -11.72 1.04
C LEU A 273 -9.42 -11.53 2.51
N PRO A 274 -8.12 -11.35 2.78
CA PRO A 274 -7.64 -11.23 4.16
C PRO A 274 -8.05 -9.88 4.77
N PHE A 275 -9.11 -9.90 5.59
CA PHE A 275 -9.68 -8.73 6.28
C PHE A 275 -8.61 -7.80 6.88
N ARG A 276 -7.65 -8.39 7.59
CA ARG A 276 -6.55 -7.67 8.26
C ARG A 276 -5.76 -6.80 7.27
N GLN A 277 -5.36 -7.37 6.15
CA GLN A 277 -4.55 -6.66 5.15
C GLN A 277 -5.37 -5.57 4.44
N VAL A 278 -6.66 -5.82 4.21
CA VAL A 278 -7.59 -4.82 3.66
C VAL A 278 -7.70 -3.61 4.59
N MET A 279 -7.82 -3.85 5.90
CA MET A 279 -7.86 -2.76 6.89
C MET A 279 -6.55 -1.99 6.98
N TYR A 280 -5.41 -2.58 6.63
CA TYR A 280 -4.11 -1.88 6.56
C TYR A 280 -3.90 -1.08 5.28
N ALA A 281 -4.75 -1.24 4.26
CA ALA A 281 -4.63 -0.44 3.05
C ALA A 281 -4.78 1.06 3.38
N PRO A 282 -4.03 1.97 2.76
CA PRO A 282 -4.12 3.41 3.03
C PRO A 282 -5.48 4.01 2.62
N TYR A 283 -6.17 3.36 1.68
CA TYR A 283 -7.46 3.78 1.14
C TYR A 283 -8.47 2.62 1.18
N PRO A 284 -9.78 2.92 1.20
CA PRO A 284 -10.82 1.90 1.08
C PRO A 284 -10.70 1.19 -0.28
N THR A 285 -11.15 -0.07 -0.34
CA THR A 285 -11.05 -0.91 -1.54
C THR A 285 -12.45 -1.22 -2.09
N THR A 286 -12.59 -1.20 -3.41
CA THR A 286 -13.74 -1.79 -4.12
C THR A 286 -13.45 -3.25 -4.47
N HIS A 287 -14.35 -4.16 -4.14
CA HIS A 287 -14.28 -5.58 -4.52
C HIS A 287 -15.18 -5.86 -5.74
N ILE A 288 -14.59 -6.29 -6.84
CA ILE A 288 -15.26 -6.54 -8.11
C ILE A 288 -15.12 -8.02 -8.47
N ASP A 289 -16.23 -8.73 -8.59
CA ASP A 289 -16.24 -10.11 -9.05
C ASP A 289 -16.80 -10.18 -10.48
N VAL A 290 -15.94 -10.56 -11.42
CA VAL A 290 -16.26 -10.57 -12.87
C VAL A 290 -17.00 -11.82 -13.32
N ASP A 291 -17.08 -12.87 -12.49
CA ASP A 291 -17.82 -14.08 -12.86
C ASP A 291 -19.31 -13.93 -12.56
N VAL A 292 -19.63 -13.24 -11.45
CA VAL A 292 -21.01 -13.00 -11.02
C VAL A 292 -21.49 -11.56 -11.24
N ASN A 293 -20.64 -10.71 -11.83
CA ASN A 293 -20.91 -9.29 -12.09
C ASN A 293 -21.35 -8.51 -10.85
N THR A 294 -20.66 -8.73 -9.72
CA THR A 294 -20.97 -8.02 -8.46
C THR A 294 -19.89 -7.00 -8.13
N VAL A 295 -20.32 -5.87 -7.57
CA VAL A 295 -19.45 -4.81 -7.10
C VAL A 295 -19.83 -4.48 -5.67
N LYS A 296 -18.89 -4.62 -4.75
CA LYS A 296 -19.03 -4.23 -3.35
C LYS A 296 -18.00 -3.18 -2.99
N GLN A 297 -18.34 -2.30 -2.07
CA GLN A 297 -17.56 -1.14 -1.73
C GLN A 297 -17.29 -1.10 -0.22
N MET A 298 -16.09 -0.65 0.14
CA MET A 298 -15.77 -0.27 1.51
C MET A 298 -16.34 1.11 1.87
N PRO A 299 -16.49 1.42 3.17
CA PRO A 299 -16.96 2.73 3.57
C PRO A 299 -16.01 3.86 3.12
N PRO A 300 -16.47 5.12 3.09
CA PRO A 300 -15.67 6.26 2.64
C PRO A 300 -14.35 6.41 3.41
N CYS A 301 -13.38 7.09 2.79
CA CYS A 301 -12.00 7.16 3.27
C CYS A 301 -11.83 7.57 4.76
N HIS A 302 -12.58 8.56 5.26
CA HIS A 302 -12.51 8.96 6.67
C HIS A 302 -12.91 7.85 7.66
N GLU A 303 -13.96 7.08 7.35
CA GLU A 303 -14.39 5.95 8.18
C GLU A 303 -13.38 4.82 8.11
N HIS A 304 -12.86 4.54 6.90
CA HIS A 304 -11.79 3.57 6.71
C HIS A 304 -10.56 3.90 7.54
N ILE A 305 -10.05 5.13 7.47
CA ILE A 305 -8.88 5.60 8.26
C ILE A 305 -9.16 5.50 9.76
N TYR A 306 -10.36 5.89 10.20
CA TYR A 306 -10.77 5.77 11.60
C TYR A 306 -10.77 4.32 12.07
N ASN A 307 -11.39 3.42 11.30
CA ASN A 307 -11.50 2.00 11.60
C ASN A 307 -10.14 1.30 11.52
N GLN A 308 -9.31 1.65 10.55
CA GLN A 308 -7.92 1.18 10.43
C GLN A 308 -7.12 1.51 11.68
N ARG A 309 -7.18 2.76 12.17
CA ARG A 309 -6.45 3.17 13.37
C ARG A 309 -6.96 2.43 14.60
N ARG A 310 -8.28 2.29 14.75
CA ARG A 310 -8.89 1.52 15.84
C ARG A 310 -8.43 0.06 15.81
N TYR A 311 -8.46 -0.56 14.64
CA TYR A 311 -8.04 -1.94 14.41
C TYR A 311 -6.56 -2.14 14.76
N MET A 312 -5.67 -1.33 14.18
CA MET A 312 -4.23 -1.42 14.41
C MET A 312 -3.88 -1.22 15.89
N ARG A 313 -4.56 -0.30 16.58
CA ARG A 313 -4.37 -0.10 18.03
C ARG A 313 -4.79 -1.31 18.85
N SER A 314 -5.98 -1.86 18.56
CA SER A 314 -6.49 -3.03 19.27
C SER A 314 -5.54 -4.21 19.14
N GLU A 315 -5.06 -4.43 17.92
CA GLU A 315 -4.13 -5.49 17.61
C GLU A 315 -2.76 -5.34 18.31
N LEU A 316 -2.15 -4.15 18.25
CA LEU A 316 -0.90 -3.89 18.98
C LEU A 316 -1.08 -4.05 20.49
N THR A 317 -2.26 -3.72 21.03
CA THR A 317 -2.60 -3.95 22.45
C THR A 317 -2.71 -5.43 22.77
N ALA A 318 -3.30 -6.23 21.89
CA ALA A 318 -3.36 -7.68 22.03
C ALA A 318 -1.95 -8.30 21.98
N PHE A 319 -1.12 -7.89 21.02
CA PHE A 319 0.29 -8.28 20.96
C PHE A 319 1.05 -7.92 22.23
N TRP A 320 0.78 -6.75 22.83
CA TRP A 320 1.40 -6.36 24.09
C TRP A 320 0.99 -7.27 25.25
N ARG A 321 -0.28 -7.67 25.32
CA ARG A 321 -0.84 -8.51 26.41
C ARG A 321 -0.48 -10.00 26.32
N ALA A 322 -0.20 -10.52 25.13
CA ALA A 322 0.13 -11.94 24.94
C ALA A 322 1.40 -12.34 25.73
N ASN A 323 1.38 -13.45 26.48
CA ASN A 323 2.50 -13.82 27.35
C ASN A 323 3.36 -14.97 26.82
N SER A 324 2.99 -15.57 25.68
CA SER A 324 3.72 -16.66 25.03
C SER A 324 3.90 -16.44 23.54
N ASP A 325 4.92 -17.09 22.95
CA ASP A 325 5.16 -17.08 21.49
C ASP A 325 3.95 -17.63 20.70
N GLU A 326 3.22 -18.59 21.28
CA GLU A 326 2.01 -19.19 20.71
C GLU A 326 0.81 -18.22 20.73
N GLU A 327 0.65 -17.44 21.81
CA GLU A 327 -0.36 -16.37 21.91
C GLU A 327 -0.02 -15.16 21.03
N MET A 328 1.27 -14.98 20.70
CA MET A 328 1.75 -13.96 19.76
C MET A 328 1.70 -14.44 18.31
N SER A 329 1.33 -15.70 18.05
CA SER A 329 1.09 -16.19 16.70
C SER A 329 -0.13 -15.50 16.09
N GLN A 330 -0.06 -15.22 14.79
CA GLN A 330 -1.06 -14.40 14.10
C GLN A 330 -2.46 -15.01 14.13
N ASP A 331 -2.55 -16.35 14.22
CA ASP A 331 -3.80 -17.09 14.22
C ASP A 331 -4.49 -17.07 15.61
N TYR A 332 -3.74 -16.96 16.71
CA TYR A 332 -4.29 -17.02 18.07
C TYR A 332 -4.94 -15.70 18.54
N ILE A 333 -4.40 -14.56 18.09
CA ILE A 333 -4.92 -13.21 18.40
C ILE A 333 -6.34 -13.01 17.83
N ILE A 334 -6.67 -13.70 16.74
CA ILE A 334 -7.99 -13.63 16.08
C ILE A 334 -9.08 -14.31 16.93
N HIS A 335 -8.72 -15.31 17.74
CA HIS A 335 -9.69 -16.19 18.41
C HIS A 335 -9.96 -15.84 19.88
N THR A 336 -9.17 -14.98 20.52
CA THR A 336 -9.19 -14.82 21.99
C THR A 336 -9.85 -13.53 22.49
N ASP A 337 -10.08 -12.52 21.66
CA ASP A 337 -10.77 -11.29 22.08
C ASP A 337 -12.24 -11.31 21.62
N GLU A 338 -13.18 -11.67 22.51
CA GLU A 338 -14.63 -11.64 22.25
C GLU A 338 -15.16 -10.23 21.88
N SER A 339 -14.37 -9.17 22.11
CA SER A 339 -14.68 -7.81 21.65
C SER A 339 -14.33 -7.55 20.18
N PHE A 340 -13.68 -8.52 19.54
CA PHE A 340 -13.19 -8.49 18.17
C PHE A 340 -14.00 -9.46 17.30
N THR A 341 -15.29 -9.21 17.16
CA THR A 341 -15.95 -9.61 15.92
C THR A 341 -15.57 -8.57 14.87
N PRO A 342 -14.66 -8.87 13.91
CA PRO A 342 -14.53 -8.01 12.75
C PRO A 342 -15.94 -7.81 12.19
N ASP A 343 -16.35 -6.57 11.94
CA ASP A 343 -17.63 -6.34 11.28
C ASP A 343 -17.53 -7.02 9.91
N LEU A 344 -18.10 -8.22 9.78
CA LEU A 344 -17.92 -9.09 8.62
C LEU A 344 -18.47 -8.43 7.34
N ASN A 345 -19.19 -7.32 7.49
CA ASN A 345 -19.77 -6.49 6.43
C ASN A 345 -18.91 -5.27 6.07
N VAL A 346 -17.58 -5.39 6.04
CA VAL A 346 -16.68 -4.33 5.53
C VAL A 346 -17.01 -3.95 4.09
N PHE A 347 -17.43 -4.94 3.30
CA PHE A 347 -17.86 -4.75 1.93
C PHE A 347 -19.38 -4.70 1.86
N GLN A 348 -19.90 -3.53 1.52
CA GLN A 348 -21.32 -3.23 1.41
C GLN A 348 -21.69 -3.00 -0.06
N ASP A 349 -22.98 -3.03 -0.36
CA ASP A 349 -23.47 -2.63 -1.68
C ASP A 349 -23.23 -1.13 -1.89
N ILE A 350 -23.11 -0.72 -3.16
CA ILE A 350 -22.86 0.68 -3.52
C ILE A 350 -24.03 1.54 -3.02
N LEU A 351 -23.73 2.47 -2.11
CA LEU A 351 -24.72 3.29 -1.41
C LEU A 351 -25.27 4.41 -2.29
N HIS A 352 -24.44 5.01 -3.13
CA HIS A 352 -24.75 6.25 -3.83
C HIS A 352 -24.41 6.16 -5.31
N ARG A 353 -25.45 6.33 -6.15
CA ARG A 353 -25.29 6.49 -7.60
C ARG A 353 -24.75 7.88 -7.91
N ASP A 354 -23.86 7.95 -8.88
CA ASP A 354 -23.29 9.17 -9.44
C ASP A 354 -23.92 9.47 -10.81
N THR A 355 -23.69 10.69 -11.32
CA THR A 355 -24.18 11.11 -12.63
C THR A 355 -23.06 11.33 -13.63
N LEU A 356 -21.85 11.64 -13.15
CA LEU A 356 -20.68 11.92 -13.99
C LEU A 356 -20.22 10.69 -14.77
N VAL A 357 -20.07 9.53 -14.12
CA VAL A 357 -19.63 8.30 -14.79
C VAL A 357 -20.74 7.78 -15.70
N LYS A 358 -22.00 7.87 -15.26
CA LYS A 358 -23.14 7.51 -16.12
C LYS A 358 -23.15 8.32 -17.40
N ALA A 359 -23.09 9.65 -17.32
CA ALA A 359 -23.08 10.51 -18.50
C ALA A 359 -21.88 10.23 -19.42
N PHE A 360 -20.72 9.93 -18.83
CA PHE A 360 -19.53 9.55 -19.58
C PHE A 360 -19.72 8.23 -20.35
N LEU A 361 -20.19 7.18 -19.68
CA LEU A 361 -20.42 5.87 -20.28
C LEU A 361 -21.51 5.93 -21.36
N ASP A 362 -22.60 6.65 -21.09
CA ASP A 362 -23.67 6.86 -22.06
C ASP A 362 -23.13 7.51 -23.35
N GLN A 363 -22.10 8.37 -23.28
CA GLN A 363 -21.56 9.09 -24.44
C GLN A 363 -20.39 8.39 -25.14
N ILE A 364 -19.49 7.74 -24.40
CA ILE A 364 -18.23 7.22 -24.97
C ILE A 364 -18.46 6.11 -26.02
N PHE A 365 -19.48 5.27 -25.82
CA PHE A 365 -19.77 4.17 -26.74
C PHE A 365 -20.40 4.65 -28.07
N HIS A 366 -20.93 5.87 -28.13
CA HIS A 366 -21.36 6.48 -29.40
C HIS A 366 -20.17 6.87 -30.31
N LEU A 367 -18.96 6.97 -29.75
CA LEU A 367 -17.75 7.24 -30.51
C LEU A 367 -17.24 5.94 -31.13
N LYS A 368 -16.76 6.00 -32.38
CA LYS A 368 -16.24 4.82 -33.07
C LYS A 368 -14.98 4.26 -32.38
N PRO A 369 -14.90 2.93 -32.17
CA PRO A 369 -13.67 2.28 -31.72
C PRO A 369 -12.60 2.30 -32.83
N GLY A 370 -11.35 2.01 -32.46
CA GLY A 370 -10.19 2.01 -33.38
C GLY A 370 -9.72 3.39 -33.86
N LEU A 371 -10.48 4.45 -33.58
CA LEU A 371 -10.00 5.84 -33.67
C LEU A 371 -9.56 6.33 -32.29
N SER A 372 -8.63 7.28 -32.23
CA SER A 372 -8.17 7.90 -30.97
C SER A 372 -9.22 8.81 -30.28
N LEU A 373 -10.49 8.71 -30.67
CA LEU A 373 -11.60 9.51 -30.14
C LEU A 373 -11.94 9.13 -28.70
N ARG A 374 -12.09 7.82 -28.42
CA ARG A 374 -12.46 7.34 -27.07
C ARG A 374 -11.37 7.66 -26.04
N SER A 375 -10.09 7.54 -26.40
CA SER A 375 -8.98 7.93 -25.53
C SER A 375 -8.92 9.45 -25.30
N THR A 376 -9.17 10.25 -26.33
CA THR A 376 -9.24 11.72 -26.21
C THR A 376 -10.40 12.15 -25.29
N PHE A 377 -11.58 11.55 -25.46
CA PHE A 377 -12.76 11.82 -24.65
C PHE A 377 -12.56 11.41 -23.19
N LEU A 378 -11.97 10.24 -22.94
CA LEU A 378 -11.55 9.80 -21.61
C LEU A 378 -10.58 10.81 -20.97
N ALA A 379 -9.57 11.30 -21.70
CA ALA A 379 -8.62 12.27 -21.17
C ALA A 379 -9.31 13.59 -20.77
N GLN A 380 -10.31 14.04 -21.56
CA GLN A 380 -11.12 15.22 -21.22
C GLN A 380 -11.96 14.98 -19.96
N PHE A 381 -12.59 13.82 -19.85
CA PHE A 381 -13.34 13.44 -18.65
C PHE A 381 -12.46 13.48 -17.39
N LEU A 382 -11.28 12.84 -17.44
CA LEU A 382 -10.33 12.86 -16.32
C LEU A 382 -9.84 14.27 -15.99
N LEU A 383 -9.58 15.12 -17.00
CA LEU A 383 -9.18 16.50 -16.79
C LEU A 383 -10.25 17.30 -16.04
N VAL A 384 -11.52 17.12 -16.37
CA VAL A 384 -12.65 17.77 -15.67
C VAL A 384 -12.74 17.31 -14.22
N LEU A 385 -12.60 16.00 -13.96
CA LEU A 385 -12.60 15.47 -12.60
C LEU A 385 -11.48 16.10 -11.74
N HIS A 386 -10.25 16.16 -12.27
CA HIS A 386 -9.11 16.76 -11.56
C HIS A 386 -9.30 18.26 -11.30
N ARG A 387 -9.86 19.00 -12.26
CA ARG A 387 -10.16 20.43 -12.09
C ARG A 387 -11.24 20.66 -11.03
N LYS A 388 -12.30 19.84 -11.00
CA LYS A 388 -13.33 19.88 -9.94
C LYS A 388 -12.70 19.55 -8.58
N ALA A 389 -11.84 18.55 -8.48
CA ALA A 389 -11.14 18.21 -7.24
C ALA A 389 -10.25 19.37 -6.75
N LEU A 390 -9.45 19.98 -7.62
CA LEU A 390 -8.63 21.13 -7.25
C LEU A 390 -9.47 22.34 -6.81
N THR A 391 -10.58 22.60 -7.50
CA THR A 391 -11.51 23.68 -7.14
C THR A 391 -12.15 23.44 -5.78
N LEU A 392 -12.55 22.20 -5.49
CA LEU A 392 -13.06 21.79 -4.18
C LEU A 392 -12.01 22.01 -3.08
N ILE A 393 -10.75 21.64 -3.31
CA ILE A 393 -9.65 21.88 -2.36
C ILE A 393 -9.53 23.38 -2.06
N LYS A 394 -9.54 24.22 -3.10
CA LYS A 394 -9.41 25.67 -2.96
C LYS A 394 -10.59 26.29 -2.22
N TYR A 395 -11.81 25.85 -2.53
CA TYR A 395 -13.02 26.29 -1.83
C TYR A 395 -12.89 26.04 -0.32
N ILE A 396 -12.48 24.83 0.10
CA ILE A 396 -12.31 24.48 1.51
C ILE A 396 -11.16 25.27 2.15
N GLU A 397 -10.03 25.42 1.45
CA GLU A 397 -8.89 26.20 1.95
C GLU A 397 -9.29 27.65 2.25
N ASP A 398 -10.04 28.29 1.35
CA ASP A 398 -10.38 29.70 1.50
C ASP A 398 -11.50 29.90 2.53
N ASP A 399 -12.53 29.04 2.55
CA ASP A 399 -13.61 29.07 3.55
C ASP A 399 -13.08 28.91 4.99
N THR A 400 -12.08 28.04 5.17
CA THR A 400 -11.54 27.70 6.50
C THR A 400 -10.28 28.46 6.90
N GLN A 401 -9.80 29.38 6.06
CA GLN A 401 -8.49 30.04 6.23
C GLN A 401 -7.35 29.02 6.39
N ARG A 402 -7.33 28.03 5.49
CA ARG A 402 -6.40 26.90 5.44
C ARG A 402 -6.44 26.04 6.71
N GLY A 403 -7.66 25.71 7.16
CA GLY A 403 -7.89 24.83 8.30
C GLY A 403 -7.80 25.50 9.69
N LYS A 404 -7.67 26.84 9.76
CA LYS A 404 -7.72 27.57 11.04
C LYS A 404 -9.11 27.54 11.68
N LYS A 405 -10.15 27.41 10.86
CA LYS A 405 -11.55 27.30 11.29
C LYS A 405 -12.13 25.94 10.86
N PRO A 406 -13.07 25.36 11.62
CA PRO A 406 -13.76 24.15 11.18
C PRO A 406 -14.61 24.44 9.93
N PHE A 407 -14.72 23.46 9.03
CA PHE A 407 -15.57 23.57 7.85
C PHE A 407 -17.05 23.44 8.24
N ARG A 408 -17.91 24.33 7.72
CA ARG A 408 -19.36 24.34 8.03
C ARG A 408 -20.27 24.47 6.80
N SER A 409 -19.69 24.71 5.62
CA SER A 409 -20.41 25.18 4.42
C SER A 409 -20.67 24.07 3.38
N LEU A 410 -20.86 22.81 3.81
CA LEU A 410 -20.99 21.67 2.88
C LEU A 410 -22.15 21.84 1.88
N ARG A 411 -23.30 22.34 2.35
CA ARG A 411 -24.46 22.55 1.47
C ARG A 411 -24.18 23.57 0.36
N SER A 412 -23.52 24.69 0.69
CA SER A 412 -23.14 25.70 -0.29
C SER A 412 -22.11 25.15 -1.28
N LEU A 413 -21.10 24.43 -0.79
CA LEU A 413 -20.10 23.77 -1.63
C LEU A 413 -20.74 22.83 -2.66
N LYS A 414 -21.70 22.01 -2.24
CA LYS A 414 -22.41 21.08 -3.14
C LYS A 414 -23.18 21.81 -4.25
N VAL A 415 -23.76 22.96 -3.95
CA VAL A 415 -24.51 23.76 -4.93
C VAL A 415 -23.56 24.52 -5.86
N ASP A 416 -22.58 25.23 -5.30
CA ASP A 416 -21.67 26.09 -6.05
C ASP A 416 -20.79 25.30 -7.03
N LEU A 417 -20.43 24.06 -6.69
CA LEU A 417 -19.55 23.20 -7.51
C LEU A 417 -20.31 22.20 -8.39
N ASP A 418 -21.64 22.24 -8.38
CA ASP A 418 -22.51 21.29 -9.08
C ASP A 418 -22.17 19.84 -8.69
N LEU A 419 -22.27 19.57 -7.38
CA LEU A 419 -22.01 18.29 -6.72
C LEU A 419 -23.19 17.93 -5.78
N THR A 420 -24.41 18.15 -6.25
CA THR A 420 -25.62 17.89 -5.45
C THR A 420 -25.85 16.39 -5.22
N ALA A 421 -25.50 15.56 -6.21
CA ALA A 421 -25.53 14.11 -6.08
C ALA A 421 -24.37 13.62 -5.20
N GLU A 422 -24.68 12.75 -4.24
CA GLU A 422 -23.69 12.26 -3.27
C GLU A 422 -22.61 11.39 -3.93
N GLY A 423 -22.97 10.60 -4.95
CA GLY A 423 -22.00 9.80 -5.70
C GLY A 423 -20.95 10.65 -6.42
N ASP A 424 -21.36 11.78 -7.02
CA ASP A 424 -20.45 12.70 -7.68
C ASP A 424 -19.55 13.43 -6.67
N LEU A 425 -20.11 13.85 -5.53
CA LEU A 425 -19.35 14.42 -4.44
C LEU A 425 -18.27 13.44 -3.95
N ASN A 426 -18.62 12.18 -3.75
CA ASN A 426 -17.67 11.15 -3.29
C ASN A 426 -16.52 10.91 -4.28
N ILE A 427 -16.79 10.92 -5.58
CA ILE A 427 -15.74 10.83 -6.61
C ILE A 427 -14.77 12.00 -6.49
N ILE A 428 -15.28 13.23 -6.46
CA ILE A 428 -14.45 14.44 -6.41
C ILE A 428 -13.70 14.55 -5.07
N MET A 429 -14.34 14.19 -3.97
CA MET A 429 -13.73 14.15 -2.64
C MET A 429 -12.62 13.09 -2.55
N ALA A 430 -12.81 11.91 -3.11
CA ALA A 430 -11.80 10.86 -3.15
C ALA A 430 -10.56 11.30 -3.96
N LEU A 431 -10.75 11.95 -5.11
CA LEU A 431 -9.65 12.53 -5.87
C LEU A 431 -8.95 13.67 -5.10
N ALA A 432 -9.72 14.53 -4.42
CA ALA A 432 -9.17 15.60 -3.60
C ALA A 432 -8.33 15.05 -2.43
N GLU A 433 -8.75 13.97 -1.78
CA GLU A 433 -8.02 13.30 -0.71
C GLU A 433 -6.67 12.74 -1.19
N LYS A 434 -6.61 12.17 -2.40
CA LYS A 434 -5.35 11.68 -2.97
C LYS A 434 -4.35 12.81 -3.21
N ILE A 435 -4.82 13.97 -3.68
CA ILE A 435 -3.99 15.15 -3.96
C ILE A 435 -3.58 15.82 -2.63
N LYS A 436 -4.51 15.94 -1.69
CA LYS A 436 -4.32 16.58 -0.39
C LYS A 436 -4.93 15.72 0.73
N PRO A 437 -4.14 14.82 1.34
CA PRO A 437 -4.61 13.94 2.39
C PRO A 437 -5.11 14.70 3.63
N GLY A 438 -6.13 14.15 4.29
CA GLY A 438 -6.73 14.66 5.52
C GLY A 438 -8.01 15.49 5.31
N LEU A 439 -8.45 15.74 4.07
CA LEU A 439 -9.65 16.52 3.77
C LEU A 439 -10.93 15.82 4.22
N HIS A 440 -11.07 14.54 3.90
CA HIS A 440 -12.22 13.73 4.30
C HIS A 440 -12.39 13.73 5.82
N SER A 441 -11.30 13.54 6.57
CA SER A 441 -11.32 13.57 8.03
C SER A 441 -11.61 14.97 8.59
N PHE A 442 -11.16 16.02 7.92
CA PHE A 442 -11.42 17.39 8.34
C PHE A 442 -12.88 17.83 8.15
N ILE A 443 -13.53 17.33 7.08
CA ILE A 443 -14.92 17.70 6.74
C ILE A 443 -15.93 16.79 7.44
N PHE A 444 -15.71 15.48 7.37
CA PHE A 444 -16.68 14.45 7.81
C PHE A 444 -16.25 13.72 9.07
N GLY A 445 -14.97 13.81 9.45
CA GLY A 445 -14.44 13.09 10.60
C GLY A 445 -15.10 13.56 11.89
N ARG A 446 -15.34 12.61 12.79
CA ARG A 446 -15.66 12.93 14.18
C ARG A 446 -14.40 13.54 14.82
N PRO A 447 -14.51 14.59 15.65
CA PRO A 447 -13.38 15.07 16.43
C PRO A 447 -12.85 13.90 17.27
N PHE A 448 -11.56 13.60 17.10
CA PHE A 448 -10.89 12.64 17.95
C PHE A 448 -10.77 13.25 19.34
N TYR A 449 -11.53 12.74 20.31
CA TYR A 449 -11.19 12.93 21.72
C TYR A 449 -10.01 12.02 22.05
N THR A 450 -8.81 12.32 21.54
CA THR A 450 -7.62 11.60 22.01
C THR A 450 -7.30 12.12 23.40
N SER A 451 -7.44 11.27 24.43
CA SER A 451 -6.76 11.57 25.69
C SER A 451 -5.25 11.50 25.43
N VAL A 452 -4.46 12.33 26.12
CA VAL A 452 -3.00 12.45 25.92
C VAL A 452 -2.31 11.07 25.95
N GLN A 453 -2.78 10.17 26.82
CA GLN A 453 -2.33 8.78 26.92
C GLN A 453 -2.48 7.95 25.62
N GLU A 454 -3.41 8.30 24.73
CA GLU A 454 -3.68 7.57 23.48
C GLU A 454 -2.75 7.95 22.34
N ARG A 455 -2.32 9.22 22.32
CA ARG A 455 -1.22 9.67 21.46
C ARG A 455 0.07 9.02 21.92
N ASP A 456 0.28 8.96 23.23
CA ASP A 456 1.47 8.36 23.82
C ASP A 456 1.60 6.89 23.45
N MET A 457 0.53 6.06 23.50
CA MET A 457 0.65 4.63 23.13
C MET A 457 1.08 4.38 21.69
N LEU A 458 0.50 5.07 20.69
CA LEU A 458 0.91 4.90 19.28
C LEU A 458 2.30 5.50 19.00
N MET A 459 2.73 6.48 19.80
CA MET A 459 4.10 7.02 19.82
C MET A 459 5.01 6.21 20.76
N THR A 460 4.52 5.20 21.48
CA THR A 460 5.36 4.33 22.32
C THR A 460 5.81 3.10 21.54
N PHE A 461 5.06 2.73 20.48
CA PHE A 461 5.31 1.54 19.64
C PHE A 461 5.87 1.85 18.26
#